data_AF-A0A3D5FLR5-F1
#
_entry.id   AF-A0A3D5FLR5-F1
#
_cell.length_a   1.000
_cell.length_b   1.000
_cell.length_c   1.000
_cell.angle_alpha   90.00
_cell.angle_beta   90.00
_cell.angle_gamma   90.00
#
_symmetry.space_group_name_H-M   'P 1'
#
loop_
_entity.id
_entity.type
_entity.pdbx_description
1 polymer ?
#
loop_
_entity_poly.entity_id
_entity_poly.type
_entity_poly.pdbx_seq_one_letter_code
_entity_poly.pdbx_strand_id
1 'polypeptide(L)'
;MATVKTSLFSSERERRLWFWTLAVVAAIYSTLGLAATLEGKLPHGLFAQTFFIGFLMIGAAILTQGLRARPGGTEIGVALGVAAAYLMTFARLGGAERSHLFEYGVLALFVHEALAERAIQGRRVPVPALLAIVVSTLIGVLDESIQVVAAQPRV
;
A
#
# COMPACT_ATOMS: atom_id res chain seq x y z
N MET A 1 31.93 -10.17 29.05
CA MET A 1 31.36 -9.00 28.34
C MET A 1 30.52 -9.56 27.18
N ALA A 2 29.20 -9.64 27.34
CA ALA A 2 28.35 -10.24 26.32
C ALA A 2 28.21 -9.26 25.15
N THR A 3 28.69 -9.65 23.97
CA THR A 3 28.39 -8.96 22.71
C THR A 3 26.89 -9.02 22.47
N VAL A 4 26.17 -7.94 22.77
CA VAL A 4 24.80 -7.75 22.31
C VAL A 4 24.86 -7.67 20.79
N LYS A 5 24.55 -8.77 20.11
CA LYS A 5 24.24 -8.72 18.67
C LYS A 5 22.94 -7.92 18.55
N THR A 6 23.04 -6.61 18.36
CA THR A 6 21.91 -5.78 17.95
C THR A 6 21.57 -6.16 16.52
N SER A 7 20.71 -7.17 16.33
CA SER A 7 20.19 -7.51 15.00
C SER A 7 19.39 -6.33 14.45
N LEU A 8 19.51 -6.03 13.15
CA LEU A 8 18.74 -4.95 12.52
C LEU A 8 17.22 -5.20 12.62
N PHE A 9 16.81 -6.46 12.53
CA PHE A 9 15.43 -6.92 12.67
C PHE A 9 15.20 -7.56 14.04
N SER A 10 14.02 -7.35 14.61
CA SER A 10 13.58 -7.96 15.86
C SER A 10 13.10 -9.41 15.70
N SER A 11 12.55 -9.77 14.54
CA SER A 11 12.14 -11.14 14.22
C SER A 11 12.28 -11.48 12.74
N GLU A 12 12.25 -12.78 12.44
CA GLU A 12 12.20 -13.31 11.06
C GLU A 12 10.94 -12.85 10.30
N ARG A 13 9.82 -12.70 11.01
CA ARG A 13 8.59 -12.13 10.45
C ARG A 13 8.78 -10.67 10.07
N GLU A 14 9.39 -9.88 10.95
CA GLU A 14 9.70 -8.48 10.66
C GLU A 14 10.58 -8.34 9.41
N ARG A 15 11.63 -9.16 9.32
CA ARG A 15 12.52 -9.18 8.16
C ARG A 15 11.77 -9.46 6.87
N ARG A 16 10.89 -10.47 6.88
CA ARG A 16 10.07 -10.82 5.71
C ARG A 16 9.11 -9.69 5.30
N LEU A 17 8.49 -9.02 6.27
CA LEU A 17 7.60 -7.88 6.02
C LEU A 17 8.35 -6.69 5.40
N TRP A 18 9.58 -6.42 5.85
CA TRP A 18 10.43 -5.40 5.22
C TRP A 18 10.86 -5.78 3.81
N PHE A 19 11.15 -7.05 3.54
CA PHE A 19 11.41 -7.51 2.17
C PHE A 19 10.19 -7.34 1.25
N TRP A 20 8.99 -7.64 1.73
CA TRP A 20 7.76 -7.38 0.97
C TRP A 20 7.51 -5.89 0.78
N THR A 21 7.78 -5.07 1.79
CA THR A 21 7.73 -3.60 1.67
C THR A 21 8.66 -3.12 0.56
N LEU A 22 9.91 -3.59 0.55
CA LEU A 22 10.89 -3.24 -0.48
C LEU A 22 10.46 -3.72 -1.87
N ALA A 23 9.90 -4.93 -1.98
CA ALA A 23 9.38 -5.47 -3.23
C ALA A 23 8.23 -4.62 -3.77
N VAL A 24 7.32 -4.15 -2.91
CA VAL A 24 6.23 -3.25 -3.30
C VAL A 24 6.76 -1.90 -3.74
N VAL A 25 7.71 -1.29 -3.02
CA VAL A 25 8.34 -0.02 -3.43
C VAL A 25 9.06 -0.17 -4.78
N ALA A 26 9.79 -1.27 -4.98
CA ALA A 26 10.45 -1.56 -6.25
C ALA A 26 9.44 -1.73 -7.39
N ALA A 27 8.31 -2.39 -7.14
CA ALA A 27 7.22 -2.50 -8.10
C ALA A 27 6.69 -1.11 -8.48
N ILE A 28 6.32 -0.28 -7.50
CA ILE A 28 5.82 1.09 -7.72
C ILE A 28 6.80 1.90 -8.58
N TYR A 29 8.08 1.92 -8.20
CA TYR A 29 9.07 2.73 -8.93
C TYR A 29 9.48 2.14 -10.29
N SER A 30 9.34 0.83 -10.50
CA SER A 30 9.63 0.23 -11.81
C SER A 30 8.48 0.40 -12.81
N THR A 31 7.27 0.64 -12.32
CA THR A 31 6.08 0.90 -13.14
C THR A 31 5.79 2.39 -13.35
N LEU A 32 6.61 3.27 -12.75
CA LEU A 32 6.60 4.73 -12.98
C LEU A 32 6.56 5.05 -14.48
N GLY A 33 5.52 5.76 -14.91
CA GLY A 33 5.31 6.15 -16.32
C GLY A 33 4.90 5.01 -17.28
N LEU A 34 5.06 3.73 -16.88
CA LEU A 34 4.63 2.58 -17.67
C LEU A 34 3.10 2.52 -17.73
N ALA A 35 2.41 2.79 -16.61
CA ALA A 35 0.96 2.75 -16.53
C ALA A 35 0.29 3.73 -17.51
N ALA A 36 0.73 4.99 -17.54
CA ALA A 36 0.23 6.00 -18.48
C ALA A 36 0.55 5.65 -19.94
N THR A 37 1.74 5.08 -20.20
CA THR A 37 2.14 4.65 -21.55
C THR A 37 1.33 3.45 -22.03
N LEU A 38 0.95 2.54 -21.13
CA LEU A 38 0.17 1.34 -21.43
C LEU A 38 -1.32 1.66 -21.58
N GLU A 39 -1.89 2.58 -20.81
CA GLU A 39 -3.30 2.97 -20.91
C GLU A 39 -3.65 3.47 -22.33
N GLY A 40 -2.73 4.19 -22.98
CA GLY A 40 -2.90 4.63 -24.37
C GLY A 40 -2.66 3.54 -25.44
N LYS A 41 -2.06 2.41 -25.09
CA LYS A 41 -1.68 1.33 -26.05
C LYS A 41 -2.48 0.04 -25.88
N LEU A 42 -3.14 -0.14 -24.75
CA LEU A 42 -3.97 -1.31 -24.47
C LEU A 42 -5.30 -1.21 -25.25
N PRO A 43 -5.84 -2.35 -25.72
CA PRO A 43 -7.18 -2.39 -26.29
C PRO A 43 -8.20 -1.80 -25.32
N HIS A 44 -9.17 -1.05 -25.83
CA HIS A 44 -10.23 -0.45 -25.02
C HIS A 44 -10.87 -1.51 -24.10
N GLY A 45 -10.84 -1.23 -22.79
CA GLY A 45 -11.46 -2.07 -21.76
C GLY A 45 -10.55 -3.10 -21.09
N LEU A 46 -9.38 -3.46 -21.65
CA LEU A 46 -8.51 -4.46 -21.01
C LEU A 46 -7.95 -3.98 -19.66
N PHE A 47 -7.53 -2.70 -19.60
CA PHE A 47 -7.10 -2.08 -18.35
C PHE A 47 -8.23 -2.10 -17.29
N ALA A 48 -9.45 -1.73 -17.69
CA ALA A 48 -10.60 -1.73 -16.79
C ALA A 48 -10.95 -3.13 -16.29
N GLN A 49 -10.85 -4.15 -17.15
CA GLN A 49 -11.08 -5.55 -16.78
C GLN A 49 -10.03 -6.05 -15.78
N THR A 50 -8.74 -5.83 -16.06
CA THR A 50 -7.65 -6.23 -15.16
C THR A 50 -7.76 -5.53 -13.81
N PHE A 51 -8.05 -4.23 -13.83
CA PHE A 51 -8.32 -3.45 -12.62
C PHE A 51 -9.49 -4.03 -11.81
N PHE A 52 -10.60 -4.34 -12.48
CA PHE A 52 -11.80 -4.88 -11.81
C PHE A 52 -11.55 -6.26 -11.19
N ILE A 53 -10.79 -7.13 -11.87
CA ILE A 53 -10.37 -8.42 -11.31
C ILE A 53 -9.52 -8.20 -10.05
N GLY A 54 -8.54 -7.30 -10.10
CA GLY A 54 -7.72 -6.95 -8.93
C GLY A 54 -8.55 -6.43 -7.77
N PHE A 55 -9.50 -5.54 -8.05
CA PHE A 55 -10.45 -5.02 -7.06
C PHE A 55 -11.28 -6.13 -6.40
N LEU A 56 -11.83 -7.06 -7.19
CA LEU A 56 -12.59 -8.19 -6.68
C LEU A 56 -11.73 -9.12 -5.80
N MET A 57 -10.47 -9.37 -6.18
CA MET A 57 -9.56 -10.19 -5.37
C MET A 57 -9.26 -9.53 -4.02
N ILE A 58 -9.03 -8.21 -4.00
CA ILE A 58 -8.82 -7.45 -2.77
C ILE A 58 -10.10 -7.46 -1.93
N GLY A 59 -11.26 -7.23 -2.53
CA GLY A 59 -12.56 -7.33 -1.86
C GLY A 59 -12.79 -8.71 -1.23
N ALA A 60 -12.51 -9.78 -1.97
CA ALA A 60 -12.59 -11.14 -1.46
C ALA A 60 -11.61 -11.40 -0.31
N ALA A 61 -10.38 -10.89 -0.40
CA ALA A 61 -9.41 -10.99 0.68
C ALA A 61 -9.89 -10.25 1.95
N ILE A 62 -10.40 -9.03 1.81
CA ILE A 62 -10.97 -8.26 2.93
C ILE A 62 -12.16 -8.99 3.54
N LEU A 63 -13.09 -9.50 2.74
CA LEU A 63 -14.25 -10.23 3.25
C LEU A 63 -13.85 -11.52 3.96
N THR A 64 -12.98 -12.33 3.36
CA THR A 64 -12.56 -13.60 3.96
C THR A 64 -11.75 -13.41 5.25
N GLN A 65 -10.89 -12.39 5.32
CA GLN A 65 -10.12 -12.08 6.52
C GLN A 65 -10.97 -11.38 7.57
N GLY A 66 -11.79 -10.40 7.17
CA GLY A 66 -12.68 -9.66 8.06
C GLY A 66 -13.72 -10.56 8.72
N LEU A 67 -14.35 -11.46 7.96
CA LEU A 67 -15.32 -12.42 8.52
C LEU A 67 -14.67 -13.37 9.54
N ARG A 68 -13.39 -13.72 9.37
CA ARG A 68 -12.64 -14.54 10.34
C ARG A 68 -12.33 -13.79 11.64
N ALA A 69 -12.10 -12.48 11.57
CA ALA A 69 -11.81 -11.64 12.73
C ALA A 69 -13.04 -11.37 13.61
N ARG A 70 -14.26 -11.64 13.12
CA ARG A 70 -15.55 -11.41 13.80
C ARG A 70 -15.68 -9.97 14.36
N PRO A 71 -15.68 -8.95 13.50
CA PRO A 71 -15.67 -7.57 13.93
C PRO A 71 -16.96 -7.18 14.65
N GLY A 72 -16.84 -6.27 15.62
CA GLY A 72 -17.97 -5.66 16.32
C GLY A 72 -18.70 -4.62 15.46
N GLY A 73 -19.88 -4.16 15.92
CA GLY A 73 -20.70 -3.20 15.18
C GLY A 73 -19.99 -1.88 14.86
N THR A 74 -19.15 -1.37 15.76
CA THR A 74 -18.35 -0.16 15.54
C THR A 74 -17.30 -0.36 14.44
N GLU A 75 -16.61 -1.49 14.45
CA GLU A 75 -15.60 -1.83 13.43
C GLU A 75 -16.24 -1.98 12.05
N ILE A 76 -17.41 -2.60 11.99
CA ILE A 76 -18.22 -2.68 10.76
C ILE A 76 -18.62 -1.28 10.29
N GLY A 77 -19.09 -0.42 11.19
CA GLY A 77 -19.46 0.96 10.86
C GLY A 77 -18.29 1.77 10.28
N VAL A 78 -17.11 1.67 10.90
CA VAL A 78 -15.88 2.30 10.40
C VAL A 78 -15.51 1.74 9.02
N ALA A 79 -15.52 0.41 8.86
CA ALA A 79 -15.20 -0.22 7.59
C ALA A 79 -16.14 0.22 6.46
N LEU A 80 -17.44 0.31 6.72
CA LEU A 80 -18.44 0.80 5.76
C LEU A 80 -18.23 2.29 5.43
N GLY A 81 -17.92 3.12 6.42
CA GLY A 81 -17.62 4.54 6.21
C GLY A 81 -16.37 4.74 5.33
N VAL A 82 -15.31 3.99 5.60
CA VAL A 82 -14.09 3.98 4.77
C VAL A 82 -14.42 3.49 3.36
N ALA A 83 -15.16 2.38 3.22
CA ALA A 83 -15.56 1.85 1.92
C ALA A 83 -16.35 2.88 1.10
N ALA A 84 -17.29 3.61 1.72
CA ALA A 84 -18.05 4.66 1.06
C ALA A 84 -17.16 5.82 0.59
N ALA A 85 -16.22 6.28 1.42
CA ALA A 85 -15.28 7.32 1.05
C ALA A 85 -14.40 6.89 -0.14
N TYR A 86 -13.92 5.65 -0.13
CA TYR A 86 -13.14 5.09 -1.25
C TYR A 86 -14.00 4.95 -2.51
N LEU A 87 -15.24 4.46 -2.43
CA LEU A 87 -16.14 4.38 -3.60
C LEU A 87 -16.35 5.74 -4.27
N MET A 88 -16.59 6.79 -3.48
CA MET A 88 -16.72 8.16 -4.00
C MET A 88 -15.41 8.66 -4.64
N THR A 89 -14.27 8.30 -4.07
CA THR A 89 -12.95 8.65 -4.62
C THR A 89 -12.69 7.91 -5.94
N PHE A 90 -12.98 6.61 -6.01
CA PHE A 90 -12.90 5.79 -7.23
C PHE A 90 -13.81 6.29 -8.34
N ALA A 91 -14.98 6.85 -8.01
CA ALA A 91 -15.88 7.43 -9.00
C ALA A 91 -15.34 8.74 -9.61
N ARG A 92 -14.40 9.42 -8.94
CA ARG A 92 -13.85 10.71 -9.35
C ARG A 92 -12.49 10.60 -10.06
N LEU A 93 -11.72 9.55 -9.80
CA LEU A 93 -10.36 9.36 -10.31
C LEU A 93 -10.31 8.58 -11.64
N GLY A 94 -9.32 8.87 -12.47
CA GLY A 94 -8.97 8.16 -13.71
C GLY A 94 -8.36 6.77 -13.46
N GLY A 95 -8.06 6.04 -14.54
CA GLY A 95 -7.54 4.66 -14.45
C GLY A 95 -6.26 4.53 -13.63
N ALA A 96 -5.24 5.29 -13.98
CA ALA A 96 -3.93 5.27 -13.34
C ALA A 96 -3.96 5.71 -11.86
N GLU A 97 -4.71 6.76 -11.52
CA GLU A 97 -4.78 7.25 -10.13
C GLU A 97 -5.48 6.24 -9.20
N ARG A 98 -6.42 5.47 -9.73
CA ARG A 98 -7.11 4.40 -9.00
C ARG A 98 -6.20 3.24 -8.64
N SER A 99 -5.22 2.89 -9.49
CA SER A 99 -4.24 1.84 -9.16
C SER A 99 -3.29 2.24 -8.03
N HIS A 100 -2.89 3.51 -7.97
CA HIS A 100 -2.01 4.02 -6.92
C HIS A 100 -2.61 3.84 -5.52
N LEU A 101 -3.94 3.98 -5.36
CA LEU A 101 -4.60 3.75 -4.07
C LEU A 101 -4.39 2.33 -3.53
N PHE A 102 -4.35 1.31 -4.39
CA PHE A 102 -4.09 -0.06 -3.96
C PHE A 102 -2.62 -0.28 -3.62
N GLU A 103 -1.72 0.23 -4.44
CA GLU A 103 -0.27 0.12 -4.25
C GLU A 103 0.16 0.73 -2.91
N TYR A 104 -0.24 1.97 -2.65
CA TYR A 104 0.08 2.67 -1.41
C TYR A 104 -0.67 2.10 -0.19
N GLY A 105 -1.88 1.56 -0.38
CA GLY A 105 -2.61 0.85 0.66
C GLY A 105 -1.89 -0.42 1.12
N VAL A 106 -1.43 -1.25 0.18
CA VAL A 106 -0.65 -2.46 0.47
C VAL A 106 0.70 -2.11 1.10
N LEU A 107 1.37 -1.07 0.59
CA LEU A 107 2.61 -0.56 1.18
C LEU A 107 2.41 -0.16 2.65
N ALA A 108 1.40 0.66 2.93
CA ALA A 108 1.09 1.11 4.30
C ALA A 108 0.79 -0.06 5.23
N LEU A 109 0.10 -1.10 4.74
CA LEU A 109 -0.18 -2.32 5.51
C LEU A 109 1.11 -3.06 5.88
N PHE A 110 2.02 -3.30 4.94
CA PHE A 110 3.28 -3.99 5.24
C PHE A 110 4.18 -3.20 6.18
N VAL A 111 4.26 -1.87 6.01
CA VAL A 111 5.00 -1.00 6.93
C VAL A 111 4.39 -1.07 8.32
N HIS A 112 3.05 -0.98 8.43
CA HIS A 112 2.37 -1.08 9.71
C HIS A 112 2.65 -2.41 10.41
N GLU A 113 2.49 -3.53 9.72
CA GLU A 113 2.74 -4.88 10.25
C GLU A 113 4.20 -5.06 10.69
N ALA A 114 5.16 -4.52 9.94
CA ALA A 114 6.58 -4.60 10.30
C ALA A 114 6.88 -3.77 11.57
N LEU A 115 6.31 -2.57 11.67
CA LEU A 115 6.45 -1.70 12.83
C LEU A 115 5.73 -2.27 14.07
N ALA A 116 4.55 -2.87 13.89
CA ALA A 116 3.79 -3.52 14.94
C ALA A 116 4.52 -4.77 15.46
N GLU A 117 5.04 -5.62 14.57
CA GLU A 117 5.88 -6.76 14.95
C GLU A 117 7.10 -6.31 15.75
N ARG A 118 7.78 -5.25 15.29
CA ARG A 118 8.92 -4.66 16.01
C ARG A 118 8.54 -4.18 17.42
N ALA A 119 7.36 -3.58 17.58
CA ALA A 119 6.84 -3.14 18.88
C ALA A 119 6.57 -4.34 19.81
N ILE A 120 5.92 -5.39 19.28
CA ILE A 120 5.58 -6.63 20.00
C ILE A 120 6.84 -7.34 20.50
N GLN A 121 7.93 -7.31 19.72
CA GLN A 121 9.24 -7.87 20.10
C GLN A 121 10.03 -6.98 21.10
N GLY A 122 9.38 -6.00 21.73
CA GLY A 122 9.95 -5.19 22.81
C GLY A 122 10.84 -4.03 22.37
N ARG A 123 10.93 -3.73 21.06
CA ARG A 123 11.61 -2.52 20.58
C ARG A 123 10.70 -1.31 20.64
N ARG A 124 11.27 -0.13 20.89
CA ARG A 124 10.50 1.11 20.95
C ARG A 124 9.97 1.51 19.57
N VAL A 125 8.67 1.35 19.38
CA VAL A 125 7.90 1.90 18.26
C VAL A 125 6.62 2.50 18.85
N PRO A 126 6.58 3.81 19.14
CA PRO A 126 5.56 4.40 20.00
C PRO A 126 4.16 4.39 19.35
N VAL A 127 4.09 4.61 18.04
CA VAL A 127 2.82 4.69 17.30
C VAL A 127 2.96 4.05 15.91
N PRO A 128 2.95 2.71 15.80
CA PRO A 128 3.18 1.99 14.54
C PRO A 128 2.28 2.44 13.39
N ALA A 129 1.00 2.72 13.67
CA ALA A 129 0.04 3.18 12.65
C ALA A 129 0.38 4.57 12.10
N LEU A 130 0.66 5.56 12.97
CA LEU A 130 1.04 6.90 12.53
C LEU A 130 2.35 6.90 11.76
N LEU A 131 3.34 6.12 12.22
CA LEU A 131 4.60 5.96 11.51
C LEU A 131 4.41 5.31 10.14
N ALA A 132 3.52 4.32 10.01
CA ALA A 132 3.20 3.72 8.73
C ALA A 132 2.61 4.73 7.75
N ILE A 133 1.67 5.57 8.21
CA ILE A 133 1.09 6.67 7.42
C ILE A 133 2.18 7.65 6.97
N VAL A 134 3.06 8.07 7.88
CA VAL A 134 4.14 9.01 7.54
C VAL A 134 5.08 8.40 6.50
N VAL A 135 5.51 7.15 6.70
CA VAL A 135 6.43 6.46 5.78
C VAL A 135 5.78 6.27 4.40
N SER A 136 4.54 5.79 4.33
CA SER A 136 3.85 5.61 3.05
C SER A 136 3.60 6.94 2.34
N THR A 137 3.27 8.00 3.09
CA THR A 137 3.11 9.36 2.54
C THR A 137 4.43 9.87 1.97
N LEU A 138 5.55 9.71 2.67
CA LEU A 138 6.86 10.14 2.18
C LEU A 138 7.26 9.40 0.89
N ILE A 139 6.94 8.11 0.79
CA ILE A 139 7.17 7.33 -0.43
C ILE A 139 6.29 7.84 -1.57
N GLY A 140 5.00 8.12 -1.32
CA GLY A 140 4.11 8.70 -2.32
C GLY A 140 4.52 10.10 -2.78
N VAL A 141 4.96 10.97 -1.86
CA VAL A 141 5.49 12.29 -2.21
C VAL A 141 6.75 12.16 -3.08
N LEU A 142 7.62 11.20 -2.78
CA LEU A 142 8.81 10.94 -3.59
C LEU A 142 8.44 10.45 -4.99
N ASP A 143 7.47 9.53 -5.11
CA ASP A 143 6.96 9.05 -6.40
C ASP A 143 6.42 10.19 -7.28
N GLU A 144 5.55 11.02 -6.72
CA GLU A 144 4.99 12.20 -7.40
C GLU A 144 6.09 13.19 -7.79
N SER A 145 7.08 13.39 -6.92
CA SER A 145 8.23 14.25 -7.22
C SER A 145 9.05 13.71 -8.40
N ILE A 146 9.26 12.39 -8.45
CA ILE A 146 9.95 11.73 -9.57
C ILE A 146 9.13 11.88 -10.85
N GLN A 147 7.80 11.70 -10.80
CA GLN A 147 6.93 11.91 -11.96
C GLN A 147 7.02 13.35 -12.49
N VAL A 148 6.93 14.36 -11.61
CA VAL A 148 7.03 15.77 -11.99
C VAL A 148 8.37 16.06 -12.67
N VAL A 149 9.47 15.53 -12.15
CA VAL A 149 10.81 15.71 -12.75
C VAL A 149 10.96 14.93 -14.06
N ALA A 150 10.41 13.72 -14.16
CA ALA A 150 10.48 12.90 -15.37
C ALA A 150 9.56 13.39 -16.50
N ALA A 151 8.45 14.05 -16.16
CA ALA A 151 7.43 14.52 -17.09
C ALA A 151 7.73 15.89 -17.72
N GLN A 152 8.97 16.40 -17.66
CA GLN A 152 9.27 17.73 -18.23
C GLN A 152 8.83 17.86 -19.70
N PRO A 153 8.21 19.00 -20.08
CA PRO A 153 8.01 19.31 -21.49
C PRO A 153 9.40 19.44 -22.11
N ARG A 154 9.68 18.64 -23.15
CA ARG A 154 10.86 18.88 -23.98
C ARG A 154 10.65 20.25 -24.62
N VAL A 155 11.49 21.21 -24.22
CA VAL A 155 11.64 22.50 -24.89
C VAL A 155 12.15 22.27 -26.31
#